data_AF-A0A6G9NB66-F1
#
_entry.id   AF-A0A6G9NB66-F1
#
_cell.length_a   1.000
_cell.length_b   1.000
_cell.length_c   1.000
_cell.angle_alpha   90.00
_cell.angle_beta   90.00
_cell.angle_gamma   90.00
#
_symmetry.space_group_name_H-M   'P 1'
#
loop_
_entity.id
_entity.type
_entity.pdbx_description
1 polymer ?
#
loop_
_entity_poly.entity_id
_entity_poly.type
_entity_poly.pdbx_seq_one_letter_code
_entity_poly.pdbx_strand_id
1 'polypeptide(L)'
;MAAPTRKKVFDIVGESRDATDGTPRQNLLAKVDPGDEVSLQRQPDNPHDPNAVAVLWNGKDIGFLSREDAAAFAPALDDGVSYAARVHELKGGVKGFASYGAKIAIAWEGNKLPAFRPLDEEQERSRRGQIAAMGRERDASGAFTGGNAEGEPKGGCMGVLVGFVLVGAAGLYSFV
;
A
#
# COMPACT_ATOMS: atom_id res chain seq x y z
N MET A 1 -6.32 -22.31 18.18
CA MET A 1 -6.62 -21.11 19.00
C MET A 1 -7.93 -20.46 18.54
N ALA A 2 -8.61 -19.70 19.41
CA ALA A 2 -9.88 -19.05 19.05
C ALA A 2 -9.65 -17.90 18.06
N ALA A 3 -10.60 -17.71 17.15
CA ALA A 3 -10.59 -16.58 16.23
C ALA A 3 -10.73 -15.27 17.03
N PRO A 4 -9.87 -14.26 16.83
CA PRO A 4 -10.04 -12.97 17.50
C PRO A 4 -11.34 -12.29 17.05
N THR A 5 -11.84 -12.61 15.84
CA THR A 5 -13.10 -12.09 15.30
C THR A 5 -13.78 -13.12 14.37
N ARG A 6 -15.08 -12.95 14.06
CA ARG A 6 -15.76 -13.72 13.00
C ARG A 6 -15.40 -13.24 11.58
N LYS A 7 -14.95 -12.00 11.44
CA LYS A 7 -14.55 -11.37 10.17
C LYS A 7 -13.21 -11.96 9.74
N LYS A 8 -13.04 -12.17 8.43
CA LYS A 8 -11.81 -12.72 7.83
C LYS A 8 -11.14 -11.81 6.81
N VAL A 9 -11.83 -10.75 6.39
CA VAL A 9 -11.35 -9.78 5.40
C VAL A 9 -11.37 -8.41 6.04
N PHE A 10 -10.25 -7.71 5.97
CA PHE A 10 -9.98 -6.49 6.71
C PHE A 10 -9.48 -5.41 5.75
N ASP A 11 -9.99 -4.19 5.88
CA ASP A 11 -9.39 -3.03 5.22
C ASP A 11 -8.06 -2.71 5.88
N ILE A 12 -7.07 -2.33 5.06
CA ILE A 12 -5.87 -1.69 5.57
C ILE A 12 -6.07 -0.17 5.54
N VAL A 13 -5.32 0.54 6.38
CA VAL A 13 -5.34 2.00 6.48
C VAL A 13 -3.92 2.55 6.38
N GLY A 14 -3.82 3.84 6.08
CA GLY A 14 -2.53 4.53 5.97
C GLY A 14 -1.84 4.32 4.62
N GLU A 15 -2.55 3.84 3.59
CA GLU A 15 -1.99 3.56 2.27
C GLU A 15 -1.44 4.83 1.59
N SER A 16 -1.92 6.01 1.96
CA SER A 16 -1.50 7.30 1.41
C SER A 16 -0.21 7.86 2.03
N ARG A 17 0.34 7.19 3.03
CA ARG A 17 1.57 7.60 3.75
C ARG A 17 2.76 6.75 3.31
N ASP A 18 3.97 7.19 3.60
CA ASP A 18 5.19 6.43 3.31
C ASP A 18 5.39 5.27 4.29
N ALA A 19 5.93 4.17 3.78
CA ALA A 19 6.37 3.01 4.54
C ALA A 19 7.47 3.41 5.54
N THR A 20 7.79 2.53 6.49
CA THR A 20 8.82 2.77 7.50
C THR A 20 10.20 3.04 6.88
N ASP A 21 10.50 2.48 5.71
CA ASP A 21 11.74 2.70 4.97
C ASP A 21 11.72 3.96 4.06
N GLY A 22 10.65 4.76 4.13
CA GLY A 22 10.45 5.96 3.31
C GLY A 22 9.92 5.68 1.90
N THR A 23 9.71 4.43 1.50
CA THR A 23 9.08 4.11 0.21
C THR A 23 7.60 4.53 0.25
N PRO A 24 7.09 5.27 -0.76
CA PRO A 24 5.65 5.57 -0.81
C PRO A 24 4.83 4.28 -0.89
N ARG A 25 3.89 4.06 0.04
CA ARG A 25 3.07 2.82 0.06
C ARG A 25 2.25 2.65 -1.20
N GLN A 26 1.84 3.76 -1.84
CA GLN A 26 1.18 3.74 -3.15
C GLN A 26 2.04 3.08 -4.24
N ASN A 27 3.37 3.27 -4.21
CA ASN A 27 4.28 2.62 -5.16
C ASN A 27 4.45 1.13 -4.85
N LEU A 28 4.33 0.73 -3.58
CA LEU A 28 4.32 -0.68 -3.17
C LEU A 28 3.02 -1.35 -3.60
N LEU A 29 1.87 -0.74 -3.29
CA LEU A 29 0.54 -1.24 -3.64
C LEU A 29 0.33 -1.37 -5.15
N ALA A 30 0.93 -0.49 -5.95
CA ALA A 30 0.96 -0.62 -7.40
C ALA A 30 1.74 -1.86 -7.90
N LYS A 31 2.52 -2.53 -7.05
CA LYS A 31 3.30 -3.74 -7.38
C LYS A 31 2.77 -5.01 -6.71
N VAL A 32 1.91 -4.90 -5.69
CA VAL A 32 1.29 -6.00 -4.97
C VAL A 32 0.16 -6.62 -5.77
N ASP A 33 0.09 -7.92 -5.96
CA ASP A 33 -1.05 -8.58 -6.62
C ASP A 33 -2.08 -9.13 -5.62
N PRO A 34 -3.38 -9.12 -5.95
CA PRO A 34 -4.35 -9.90 -5.20
C PRO A 34 -3.93 -11.37 -5.14
N GLY A 35 -3.89 -11.92 -3.94
CA GLY A 35 -3.36 -13.26 -3.69
C GLY A 35 -1.96 -13.28 -3.08
N ASP A 36 -1.20 -12.20 -3.18
CA ASP A 36 0.14 -12.10 -2.59
C ASP A 36 0.11 -12.32 -1.07
N GLU A 37 1.09 -13.06 -0.57
CA GLU A 37 1.27 -13.28 0.86
C GLU A 37 1.72 -12.01 1.56
N VAL A 38 1.17 -11.78 2.75
CA VAL A 38 1.56 -10.68 3.62
C VAL A 38 1.72 -11.18 5.04
N SER A 39 2.59 -10.54 5.81
CA SER A 39 2.77 -10.80 7.23
C SER A 39 2.20 -9.68 8.09
N LEU A 40 1.83 -10.02 9.32
CA LEU A 40 1.38 -9.08 10.32
C LEU A 40 2.51 -8.86 11.31
N GLN A 41 2.84 -7.60 11.60
CA GLN A 41 3.89 -7.25 12.56
C GLN A 41 3.38 -6.24 13.56
N ARG A 42 3.66 -6.50 14.84
CA ARG A 42 3.34 -5.57 15.93
C ARG A 42 4.26 -4.36 15.92
N GLN A 43 3.68 -3.19 16.17
CA GLN A 43 4.39 -1.94 16.42
C GLN A 43 3.87 -1.29 17.71
N PRO A 44 4.24 -1.80 18.90
CA PRO A 44 3.74 -1.28 20.17
C PRO A 44 4.18 0.17 20.46
N ASP A 45 5.32 0.59 19.92
CA ASP A 45 5.87 1.94 20.08
C ASP A 45 5.32 2.94 19.04
N ASN A 46 4.30 2.55 18.26
CA ASN A 46 3.71 3.44 17.28
C ASN A 46 3.02 4.63 17.99
N PRO A 47 3.41 5.88 17.72
CA PRO A 47 2.94 7.05 18.46
C PRO A 47 1.45 7.33 18.28
N HIS A 48 0.81 6.72 17.27
CA HIS A 48 -0.61 6.92 16.97
C HIS A 48 -1.52 5.88 17.61
N ASP A 49 -0.99 4.67 17.83
CA ASP A 49 -1.76 3.53 18.36
C ASP A 49 -0.82 2.44 18.93
N PRO A 50 -0.82 2.19 20.25
CA PRO A 50 -0.01 1.12 20.84
C PRO A 50 -0.43 -0.30 20.39
N ASN A 51 -1.65 -0.44 19.86
CA ASN A 51 -2.12 -1.70 19.30
C ASN A 51 -1.79 -1.83 17.80
N ALA A 52 -1.03 -0.92 17.20
CA ALA A 52 -0.76 -0.93 15.77
C ALA A 52 -0.22 -2.28 15.28
N VAL A 53 -0.83 -2.79 14.21
CA VAL A 53 -0.41 -3.98 13.49
C VAL A 53 -0.14 -3.57 12.05
N ALA A 54 1.14 -3.56 11.68
CA ALA A 54 1.57 -3.32 10.31
C ALA A 54 1.31 -4.54 9.44
N VAL A 55 0.94 -4.30 8.19
CA VAL A 55 0.78 -5.31 7.15
C VAL A 55 1.95 -5.20 6.20
N LEU A 56 2.78 -6.25 6.11
CA LEU A 56 4.02 -6.25 5.35
C LEU A 56 3.91 -7.13 4.11
N TRP A 57 4.34 -6.59 2.97
CA TRP A 57 4.58 -7.33 1.74
C TRP A 57 6.06 -7.25 1.40
N ASN A 58 6.71 -8.41 1.19
CA ASN A 58 8.16 -8.49 0.95
C ASN A 58 9.00 -7.72 1.99
N GLY A 59 8.59 -7.76 3.26
CA GLY A 59 9.27 -7.08 4.36
C GLY A 59 9.05 -5.56 4.44
N LYS A 60 8.24 -4.98 3.54
CA LYS A 60 7.88 -3.56 3.55
C LYS A 60 6.43 -3.39 3.95
N ASP A 61 6.14 -2.46 4.84
CA ASP A 61 4.77 -2.21 5.26
C ASP A 61 3.96 -1.48 4.17
N ILE A 62 2.83 -2.07 3.80
CA ILE A 62 1.91 -1.54 2.78
C ILE A 62 0.69 -0.86 3.42
N GLY A 63 0.58 -0.91 4.74
CA GLY A 63 -0.43 -0.23 5.55
C GLY A 63 -0.52 -0.86 6.94
N PHE A 64 -1.61 -0.54 7.64
CA PHE A 64 -1.91 -1.06 8.97
C PHE A 64 -3.32 -1.63 9.02
N LEU A 65 -3.59 -2.53 9.96
CA LEU A 65 -4.97 -2.83 10.34
C LEU A 65 -5.65 -1.58 10.91
N SER A 66 -6.97 -1.49 10.74
CA SER A 66 -7.76 -0.47 11.42
C SER A 66 -7.55 -0.57 12.94
N ARG A 67 -7.64 0.55 13.68
CA ARG A 67 -7.44 0.56 15.14
C ARG A 67 -8.32 -0.48 15.86
N GLU A 68 -9.56 -0.65 15.40
CA GLU A 68 -10.52 -1.60 15.95
C GLU A 68 -10.09 -3.05 15.72
N ASP A 69 -9.70 -3.38 14.49
CA ASP A 69 -9.23 -4.72 14.15
C ASP A 69 -7.87 -5.00 14.83
N ALA A 70 -6.95 -4.03 14.82
CA ALA A 70 -5.63 -4.11 15.43
C ALA A 70 -5.72 -4.43 16.93
N ALA A 71 -6.65 -3.80 17.67
CA ALA A 71 -6.88 -4.12 19.08
C ALA A 71 -7.31 -5.58 19.33
N ALA A 72 -7.98 -6.23 18.37
CA ALA A 72 -8.37 -7.63 18.48
C ALA A 72 -7.21 -8.60 18.18
N PHE A 73 -6.29 -8.22 17.29
CA PHE A 73 -5.14 -9.05 16.91
C PHE A 73 -3.90 -8.82 17.77
N ALA A 74 -3.73 -7.61 18.32
CA ALA A 74 -2.51 -7.20 19.00
C ALA A 74 -2.10 -8.12 20.16
N PRO A 75 -2.98 -8.44 21.13
CA PRO A 75 -2.61 -9.32 22.24
C PRO A 75 -2.17 -10.71 21.78
N ALA A 76 -2.86 -11.28 20.79
CA ALA A 76 -2.51 -12.61 20.28
C ALA A 76 -1.16 -12.60 19.56
N LEU A 77 -0.87 -11.55 18.78
CA LEU A 77 0.44 -11.39 18.14
C LEU A 77 1.56 -11.19 19.19
N ASP A 78 1.29 -10.45 20.26
CA ASP A 78 2.23 -10.25 21.38
C ASP A 78 2.49 -11.57 22.15
N ASP A 79 1.49 -12.46 22.22
CA ASP A 79 1.61 -13.82 22.76
C ASP A 79 2.30 -14.81 21.79
N GLY A 80 2.77 -14.33 20.63
CA GLY A 80 3.50 -15.14 19.64
C GLY A 80 2.62 -15.92 18.67
N VAL A 81 1.33 -15.61 18.58
CA VAL A 81 0.43 -16.24 17.59
C VAL A 81 0.78 -15.77 16.19
N SER A 82 0.99 -16.71 15.28
CA SER A 82 1.15 -16.43 13.86
C SER A 82 -0.17 -16.61 13.10
N TYR A 83 -0.50 -15.66 12.23
CA TYR A 83 -1.63 -15.77 11.31
C TYR A 83 -1.15 -15.88 9.86
N ALA A 84 -1.85 -16.68 9.06
CA ALA A 84 -1.68 -16.64 7.62
C ALA A 84 -2.46 -15.44 7.06
N ALA A 85 -1.85 -14.63 6.21
CA ALA A 85 -2.53 -13.51 5.58
C ALA A 85 -2.14 -13.34 4.12
N ARG A 86 -3.05 -12.77 3.33
CA ARG A 86 -2.81 -12.43 1.93
C ARG A 86 -3.58 -11.19 1.52
N VAL A 87 -3.18 -10.55 0.44
CA VAL A 87 -3.97 -9.50 -0.21
C VAL A 87 -5.24 -10.12 -0.77
N HIS A 88 -6.38 -9.60 -0.34
CA HIS A 88 -7.70 -10.08 -0.75
C HIS A 88 -8.28 -9.27 -1.90
N GLU A 89 -8.15 -7.95 -1.87
CA GLU A 89 -8.70 -7.06 -2.90
C GLU A 89 -7.85 -5.79 -2.97
N LEU A 90 -7.62 -5.30 -4.18
CA LEU A 90 -7.12 -3.95 -4.44
C LEU A 90 -8.24 -3.09 -5.01
N LYS A 91 -8.33 -1.86 -4.51
CA LYS A 91 -9.31 -0.85 -4.90
C LYS A 91 -8.62 0.38 -5.46
N GLY A 92 -9.29 1.10 -6.35
CA GLY A 92 -8.71 2.28 -6.99
C GLY A 92 -7.56 1.91 -7.92
N GLY A 93 -6.56 2.78 -8.01
CA GLY A 93 -5.46 2.63 -8.97
C GLY A 93 -5.86 2.87 -10.42
N VAL A 94 -7.00 3.52 -10.66
CA VAL A 94 -7.58 3.75 -11.99
C VAL A 94 -7.86 5.23 -12.21
N LYS A 95 -8.25 5.61 -13.43
CA LYS A 95 -8.56 7.02 -13.74
C LYS A 95 -9.73 7.51 -12.89
N GLY A 96 -9.57 8.66 -12.23
CA GLY A 96 -10.58 9.22 -11.31
C GLY A 96 -10.49 8.70 -9.87
N PHE A 97 -9.85 7.55 -9.65
CA PHE A 97 -9.57 6.96 -8.33
C PHE A 97 -8.11 6.50 -8.29
N ALA A 98 -7.18 7.45 -8.41
CA ALA A 98 -5.78 7.17 -8.65
C ALA A 98 -5.09 6.44 -7.48
N SER A 99 -5.53 6.71 -6.25
CA SER A 99 -4.96 6.06 -5.07
C SER A 99 -5.44 4.62 -4.96
N TYR A 100 -4.51 3.74 -4.58
CA TYR A 100 -4.79 2.39 -4.16
C TYR A 100 -5.30 2.36 -2.73
N GLY A 101 -6.39 1.62 -2.53
CA GLY A 101 -6.77 1.04 -1.25
C GLY A 101 -6.65 -0.47 -1.30
N ALA A 102 -6.52 -1.13 -0.14
CA ALA A 102 -6.42 -2.59 -0.11
C ALA A 102 -7.19 -3.23 1.03
N LYS A 103 -7.57 -4.49 0.81
CA LYS A 103 -8.05 -5.39 1.84
C LYS A 103 -7.15 -6.61 1.91
N ILE A 104 -6.96 -7.12 3.12
CA ILE A 104 -6.28 -8.39 3.35
C ILE A 104 -7.23 -9.43 3.93
N ALA A 105 -6.98 -10.69 3.60
CA ALA A 105 -7.60 -11.82 4.26
C ALA A 105 -6.65 -12.35 5.32
N ILE A 106 -7.18 -12.64 6.52
CA ILE A 106 -6.43 -13.26 7.61
C ILE A 106 -7.13 -14.58 7.97
N ALA A 107 -6.33 -15.63 8.09
CA ALA A 107 -6.76 -16.94 8.55
C ALA A 107 -5.91 -17.38 9.76
N TRP A 108 -6.58 -18.08 10.66
CA TRP A 108 -5.99 -18.74 11.82
C TRP A 108 -6.08 -20.25 11.65
N GLU A 109 -5.41 -20.98 12.54
CA GLU A 109 -5.27 -22.42 12.46
C GLU A 109 -6.60 -23.16 12.19
N GLY A 110 -6.56 -24.10 11.24
CA GLY A 110 -7.73 -24.86 10.77
C GLY A 110 -8.65 -24.13 9.79
N ASN A 111 -8.39 -22.86 9.45
CA ASN A 111 -9.21 -22.09 8.51
C ASN A 111 -8.48 -21.80 7.20
N LYS A 112 -9.21 -21.87 6.08
CA LYS A 112 -8.72 -21.43 4.78
C LYS A 112 -8.90 -19.92 4.62
N LEU A 113 -7.95 -19.30 3.93
CA LEU A 113 -8.06 -17.92 3.47
C LEU A 113 -9.21 -17.81 2.44
N PRO A 114 -10.17 -16.87 2.62
CA PRO A 114 -11.17 -16.56 1.60
C PRO A 114 -10.52 -16.27 0.25
N ALA A 115 -11.13 -16.74 -0.85
CA ALA A 115 -10.68 -16.43 -2.22
C ALA A 115 -10.47 -14.91 -2.37
N PHE A 116 -9.38 -14.51 -3.02
CA PHE A 116 -9.14 -13.10 -3.33
C PHE A 116 -9.92 -12.69 -4.58
N ARG A 117 -10.17 -11.39 -4.72
CA ARG A 117 -10.76 -10.80 -5.92
C ARG A 117 -9.63 -10.46 -6.90
N PRO A 118 -9.62 -11.04 -8.12
CA PRO A 118 -8.65 -10.65 -9.14
C PRO A 118 -8.87 -9.21 -9.58
N LEU A 119 -7.83 -8.60 -10.17
CA LEU A 119 -7.95 -7.30 -10.82
C LEU A 119 -8.89 -7.41 -12.03
N ASP A 120 -9.59 -6.33 -12.33
CA ASP A 120 -10.29 -6.19 -13.61
C ASP A 120 -9.38 -5.61 -14.72
N GLU A 121 -9.82 -5.70 -15.97
CA GLU A 121 -9.04 -5.27 -17.14
C GLU A 121 -8.65 -3.78 -17.09
N GLU A 122 -9.47 -2.92 -16.48
CA GLU A 122 -9.18 -1.50 -16.35
C GLU A 122 -8.06 -1.27 -15.32
N GLN A 123 -8.16 -1.95 -14.18
CA GLN A 123 -7.13 -1.95 -13.14
C GLN A 123 -5.80 -2.47 -13.69
N GLU A 124 -5.80 -3.59 -14.40
CA GLU A 124 -4.59 -4.16 -15.02
C GLU A 124 -3.95 -3.18 -16.01
N ARG A 125 -4.76 -2.58 -16.89
CA ARG A 125 -4.28 -1.61 -17.89
C ARG A 125 -3.68 -0.37 -17.23
N SER A 126 -4.40 0.21 -16.26
CA SER A 126 -3.93 1.42 -15.55
C SER A 126 -2.66 1.14 -14.79
N ARG A 127 -2.63 0.03 -14.05
CA ARG A 127 -1.50 -0.40 -13.24
C ARG A 127 -0.26 -0.70 -14.08
N ARG A 128 -0.39 -1.39 -15.21
CA ARG A 128 0.73 -1.63 -16.13
C ARG A 128 1.38 -0.32 -16.58
N GLY A 129 0.57 0.68 -16.92
CA GLY A 129 1.04 2.02 -17.26
C GLY A 129 1.77 2.71 -16.10
N GLN A 130 1.24 2.61 -14.88
CA GLN A 130 1.86 3.19 -13.68
C GLN A 130 3.18 2.52 -13.29
N ILE A 131 3.26 1.18 -13.33
CA ILE A 131 4.51 0.44 -13.08
C ILE A 131 5.55 0.82 -14.12
N ALA A 132 5.17 0.85 -15.39
CA ALA A 132 6.05 1.28 -16.46
C ALA A 132 6.49 2.72 -16.27
N ALA A 133 5.63 3.63 -15.78
CA ALA A 133 5.94 5.02 -15.47
C ALA A 133 6.97 5.15 -14.33
N MET A 134 6.82 4.36 -13.26
CA MET A 134 7.67 4.41 -12.06
C MET A 134 9.09 3.87 -12.29
N GLY A 135 9.25 2.85 -13.14
CA GLY A 135 10.56 2.26 -13.42
C GLY A 135 11.49 3.14 -14.26
N ARG A 136 11.06 4.36 -14.56
CA ARG A 136 11.78 5.25 -15.45
C ARG A 136 12.50 6.32 -14.63
N GLU A 137 13.80 6.41 -14.84
CA GLU A 137 14.64 7.39 -14.17
C GLU A 137 14.33 8.80 -14.68
N ARG A 138 14.45 9.77 -13.77
CA ARG A 138 14.48 11.19 -14.10
C ARG A 138 15.92 11.67 -13.93
N ASP A 139 16.40 12.51 -14.83
CA ASP A 139 17.65 13.23 -14.61
C ASP A 139 17.52 14.22 -13.45
N ALA A 140 18.65 14.81 -13.08
CA ALA A 140 18.74 15.88 -12.09
C ALA A 140 17.89 17.12 -12.42
N SER A 141 17.42 17.29 -13.66
CA SER A 141 16.50 18.37 -14.05
C SER A 141 15.01 18.00 -13.91
N GLY A 142 14.72 16.77 -13.48
CA GLY A 142 13.37 16.22 -13.38
C GLY A 142 12.79 15.78 -14.73
N ALA A 143 13.58 15.88 -15.81
CA ALA A 143 13.23 15.41 -17.13
C ALA A 143 13.45 13.91 -17.22
N PHE A 144 12.75 13.31 -18.17
CA PHE A 144 12.70 11.88 -18.33
C PHE A 144 13.96 11.35 -19.02
N THR A 145 14.77 10.52 -18.36
CA THR A 145 15.97 9.93 -18.97
C THR A 145 15.68 8.56 -19.53
N GLY A 146 15.68 8.46 -20.87
CA GLY A 146 15.48 7.24 -21.66
C GLY A 146 14.52 7.53 -22.80
N GLY A 147 14.95 7.81 -24.03
CA GLY A 147 15.69 6.89 -24.89
C GLY A 147 14.71 6.31 -25.90
N ASN A 148 14.74 6.79 -27.14
CA ASN A 148 13.88 6.34 -28.23
C ASN A 148 13.99 4.82 -28.41
N ALA A 149 13.02 4.06 -27.90
CA ALA A 149 12.79 2.69 -28.34
C ALA A 149 11.84 2.76 -29.55
N GLU A 150 12.37 2.49 -30.73
CA GLU A 150 11.60 2.31 -31.95
C GLU A 150 10.56 1.19 -31.74
N GLY A 151 9.27 1.49 -31.98
CA GLY A 151 8.26 0.43 -32.18
C GLY A 151 6.95 0.49 -31.39
N GLU A 152 6.65 1.50 -30.57
CA GLU A 152 5.35 1.58 -29.86
C GLU A 152 4.36 2.55 -30.54
N PRO A 153 3.10 2.15 -30.78
CA PRO A 153 2.08 3.05 -31.34
C PRO A 153 1.74 4.16 -30.34
N LYS A 154 1.83 5.41 -30.80
CA LYS A 154 1.53 6.62 -30.01
C LYS A 154 0.04 6.69 -29.63
N GLY A 155 -0.33 6.06 -28.53
CA GLY A 155 -1.57 6.35 -27.80
C GLY A 155 -1.36 7.62 -26.99
N GLY A 156 -1.89 8.75 -27.47
CA GLY A 156 -1.81 10.04 -26.78
C GLY A 156 -2.37 9.95 -25.35
N CYS A 157 -1.50 10.07 -24.35
CA CYS A 157 -1.89 10.39 -23.00
C CYS A 157 -1.41 11.80 -22.70
N MET A 158 -2.36 12.74 -22.73
CA MET A 158 -2.15 14.13 -22.33
C MET A 158 -1.62 14.13 -20.89
N GLY A 159 -0.36 14.56 -20.72
CA GLY A 159 0.28 14.62 -19.42
C GLY A 159 -0.51 15.48 -18.45
N VAL A 160 -1.04 14.88 -17.39
CA VAL A 160 -1.47 15.63 -16.21
C VAL A 160 -0.24 15.76 -15.33
N LEU A 161 0.40 16.92 -15.41
CA LEU A 161 1.33 17.42 -14.40
C LEU A 161 0.55 17.54 -13.08
N VAL A 162 0.64 16.54 -12.20
CA VAL A 162 0.27 16.74 -10.79
C VAL A 162 1.48 17.40 -10.13
N GLY A 163 1.53 18.72 -10.23
CA GLY A 163 2.48 19.52 -9.45
C GLY A 163 2.13 19.40 -7.98
N PHE A 164 2.94 18.68 -7.21
CA PHE A 164 2.97 18.83 -5.76
C PHE A 164 3.57 20.21 -5.46
N VAL A 165 2.71 21.20 -5.23
CA VAL A 165 3.13 22.48 -4.64
C VAL A 165 3.40 22.22 -3.16
N LEU A 166 4.67 22.01 -2.82
CA LEU A 166 5.15 22.19 -1.46
C LEU A 166 5.11 23.69 -1.14
N VAL A 167 4.04 24.14 -0.48
CA VAL A 167 4.06 25.45 0.18
C VAL A 167 4.93 25.31 1.43
N GLY A 168 6.18 25.73 1.31
CA GLY A 168 7.07 25.90 2.45
C GLY A 168 6.57 27.03 3.35
N ALA A 169 6.15 26.68 4.57
CA ALA A 169 5.94 27.66 5.63
C ALA A 169 7.31 28.03 6.24
N ALA A 170 7.91 29.12 5.75
CA ALA A 170 9.02 29.78 6.43
C ALA A 170 8.45 30.60 7.59
N GLY A 171 8.50 30.05 8.81
CA GLY A 171 8.28 30.81 10.03
C GLY A 171 9.57 31.49 10.46
N LEU A 172 9.70 32.79 10.19
CA LEU A 172 10.65 33.65 10.90
C LEU A 172 10.10 33.90 12.32
N TYR A 173 10.84 33.49 13.35
CA TYR A 173 10.73 34.06 14.69
C TYR A 173 12.05 34.77 14.99
N SER A 174 12.03 36.11 14.95
CA SER A 174 13.07 36.95 15.53
C SER A 174 12.87 37.01 17.04
N PHE A 175 13.90 36.64 17.80
CA PHE A 175 14.02 36.95 19.22
C PHE A 175 14.83 38.26 19.33
N VAL A 176 14.23 39.29 19.91
CA VAL A 176 14.92 40.42 20.54
C VAL A 176 14.64 40.31 22.02
#